data_AF-A0A942YWW0-F1
#
_entry.id   AF-A0A942YWW0-F1
#
_cell.length_a   1.000
_cell.length_b   1.000
_cell.length_c   1.000
_cell.angle_alpha   90.00
_cell.angle_beta   90.00
_cell.angle_gamma   90.00
#
_symmetry.space_group_name_H-M   'P 1'
#
loop_
_entity.id
_entity.type
_entity.pdbx_description
1 polymer ?
#
loop_
_entity_poly.entity_id
_entity_poly.type
_entity_poly.pdbx_seq_one_letter_code
_entity_poly.pdbx_strand_id
1 'polypeptide(L)'
;MITNLTKPISIQLLVGMLVVVFGAEILLYLNRFSYLAGTLYDAVMVASLFIGIKLHRRLTPQQEHGPCKTKRQKLLQFTGAFLIFFLGSTVINIYSSMTFDEFNSDYDQYVQTYTETQTYQEEEKGTAATAESKFWSYMDKIDTIGADLYTDALAGLEEVWRLAYIILILAVFKKLFPKRWESGSRDVFLMAALFWTSIFFGIDHTLDTEQAWTIKIGSIVTFANMGFLFGIILLWTRNLWLTVLVHSLYDITATLSWYYVDYAVELFAGGLLVVHMILFLKEKSAQKRIHTPLEQTEAGQIAE
;
A
#
# COMPACT_ATOMS: atom_id res chain seq x y z
N MET A 1 13.29 -16.31 2.90
CA MET A 1 12.63 -15.03 3.26
C MET A 1 12.23 -15.00 4.74
N ILE A 2 11.38 -15.93 5.20
CA ILE A 2 10.86 -15.96 6.60
C ILE A 2 11.98 -15.99 7.65
N THR A 3 13.08 -16.70 7.37
CA THR A 3 14.26 -16.72 8.25
C THR A 3 14.88 -15.33 8.44
N ASN A 4 14.83 -14.44 7.43
CA ASN A 4 15.33 -13.07 7.54
C ASN A 4 14.35 -12.15 8.29
N LEU A 5 13.05 -12.31 8.04
CA LEU A 5 12.00 -11.57 8.76
C LEU A 5 12.10 -11.82 10.28
N THR A 6 12.39 -13.05 10.67
CA THR A 6 12.46 -13.48 12.09
C THR A 6 13.87 -13.49 12.71
N LYS A 7 14.82 -12.76 12.10
CA LYS A 7 16.12 -12.49 12.72
C LYS A 7 15.95 -11.71 14.03
N PRO A 8 16.89 -11.83 15.00
CA PRO A 8 16.85 -11.06 16.24
C PRO A 8 16.55 -9.57 15.98
N ILE A 9 15.66 -9.00 16.79
CA ILE A 9 15.21 -7.62 16.70
C ILE A 9 15.86 -6.88 17.86
N SER A 10 16.55 -5.76 17.60
CA SER A 10 17.07 -4.93 18.68
C SER A 10 15.92 -4.30 19.45
N ILE A 11 16.13 -4.01 20.74
CA ILE A 11 15.09 -3.40 21.59
C ILE A 11 14.58 -2.09 20.96
N GLN A 12 15.47 -1.26 20.43
CA GLN A 12 15.11 -0.02 19.74
C GLN A 12 14.20 -0.26 18.52
N LEU A 13 14.49 -1.28 17.72
CA LEU A 13 13.67 -1.61 16.55
C LEU A 13 12.32 -2.20 16.99
N LEU A 14 12.30 -3.03 18.03
CA LEU A 14 11.07 -3.59 18.59
C LEU A 14 10.15 -2.48 19.10
N VAL A 15 10.68 -1.54 19.90
CA VAL A 15 9.92 -0.38 20.37
C VAL A 15 9.41 0.45 19.20
N GLY A 16 10.26 0.73 18.20
CA GLY A 16 9.83 1.45 17.00
C GLY A 16 8.71 0.75 16.23
N MET A 17 8.77 -0.58 16.10
CA MET A 17 7.70 -1.37 15.50
C MET A 17 6.41 -1.30 16.30
N LEU A 18 6.49 -1.37 17.63
CA LEU A 18 5.31 -1.27 18.51
C LEU A 18 4.67 0.12 18.44
N VAL A 19 5.47 1.18 18.36
CA VAL A 19 4.98 2.56 18.20
C VAL A 19 4.31 2.73 16.84
N VAL A 20 4.93 2.26 15.75
CA VAL A 20 4.32 2.35 14.41
C VAL A 20 3.04 1.53 14.34
N VAL A 21 3.00 0.35 14.97
CA VAL A 21 1.83 -0.54 14.95
C VAL A 21 0.70 -0.01 15.83
N PHE A 22 0.90 -0.02 17.16
CA PHE A 22 -0.16 0.31 18.10
C PHE A 22 -0.34 1.82 18.28
N GLY A 23 0.74 2.60 18.13
CA GLY A 23 0.65 4.05 18.22
C GLY A 23 -0.16 4.64 17.07
N ALA A 24 0.01 4.15 15.84
CA ALA A 24 -0.79 4.56 14.69
C ALA A 24 -2.28 4.26 14.91
N GLU A 25 -2.64 3.04 15.30
CA GLU A 25 -4.03 2.65 15.58
C GLU A 25 -4.68 3.50 16.68
N ILE A 26 -3.96 3.74 17.78
CA ILE A 26 -4.45 4.58 18.87
C ILE A 26 -4.68 6.01 18.38
N LEU A 27 -3.74 6.57 17.61
CA LEU A 27 -3.86 7.93 17.09
C LEU A 27 -4.99 8.07 16.06
N LEU A 28 -5.18 7.08 15.18
CA LEU A 28 -6.32 7.01 14.26
C LEU A 28 -7.64 7.01 15.04
N TYR A 29 -7.76 6.14 16.05
CA TYR A 29 -8.96 6.12 16.89
C TYR A 29 -9.21 7.45 17.60
N LEU A 30 -8.15 8.10 18.09
CA LEU A 30 -8.23 9.39 18.76
C LEU A 30 -8.50 10.56 17.80
N ASN A 31 -8.28 10.38 16.49
CA ASN A 31 -8.56 11.42 15.49
C ASN A 31 -10.03 11.85 15.50
N ARG A 32 -10.95 10.92 15.84
CA ARG A 32 -12.38 11.18 16.10
C ARG A 32 -12.65 12.29 17.12
N PHE A 33 -11.73 12.49 18.05
CA PHE A 33 -11.92 13.35 19.21
C PHE A 33 -10.95 14.53 19.24
N SER A 34 -9.91 14.55 18.39
CA SER A 34 -8.80 15.50 18.53
C SER A 34 -7.99 15.66 17.25
N TYR A 35 -7.95 16.88 16.70
CA TYR A 35 -7.05 17.25 15.61
C TYR A 35 -5.56 17.02 15.92
N LEU A 36 -5.16 17.21 17.19
CA LEU A 36 -3.79 16.89 17.61
C LEU A 36 -3.46 15.41 17.37
N ALA A 37 -4.44 14.51 17.46
CA ALA A 37 -4.21 13.09 17.22
C ALA A 37 -3.94 12.82 15.72
N GLY A 38 -4.66 13.49 14.81
CA GLY A 38 -4.34 13.47 13.37
C GLY A 38 -2.93 13.99 13.07
N THR A 39 -2.55 15.16 13.62
CA THR A 39 -1.19 15.68 13.43
C THR A 39 -0.10 14.74 13.98
N LEU A 40 -0.36 14.11 15.13
CA LEU A 40 0.55 13.12 15.70
C LEU A 40 0.59 11.83 14.88
N TYR A 41 -0.53 11.41 14.28
CA TYR A 41 -0.60 10.28 13.36
C TYR A 41 0.32 10.52 12.16
N ASP A 42 0.21 11.68 11.51
CA ASP A 42 1.07 12.05 10.37
C ASP A 42 2.55 12.06 10.77
N ALA A 43 2.85 12.59 11.96
CA ALA A 43 4.21 12.56 12.49
C ALA A 43 4.74 11.13 12.69
N VAL A 44 3.89 10.21 13.17
CA VAL A 44 4.22 8.78 13.29
C VAL A 44 4.40 8.15 11.91
N MET A 45 3.56 8.47 10.92
CA MET A 45 3.70 7.99 9.54
C MET A 45 5.02 8.44 8.94
N VAL A 46 5.37 9.73 9.03
CA VAL A 46 6.67 10.24 8.58
C VAL A 46 7.82 9.57 9.33
N ALA A 47 7.74 9.43 10.66
CA ALA A 47 8.76 8.77 11.46
C ALA A 47 8.91 7.27 11.12
N SER A 48 7.83 6.63 10.65
CA SER A 48 7.84 5.23 10.24
C SER A 48 8.83 4.96 9.11
N LEU A 49 9.17 5.96 8.28
CA LEU A 49 10.22 5.85 7.24
C LEU A 49 11.51 5.25 7.78
N PHE A 50 11.98 5.71 8.95
CA PHE A 50 13.21 5.22 9.57
C PHE A 50 13.12 3.76 10.01
N ILE A 51 11.94 3.34 10.44
CA ILE A 51 11.64 1.95 10.76
C ILE A 51 11.57 1.12 9.47
N GLY A 52 10.86 1.62 8.45
CA GLY A 52 10.75 1.03 7.12
C GLY A 52 12.09 0.75 6.47
N ILE A 53 13.08 1.66 6.57
CA ILE A 53 14.45 1.42 6.08
C ILE A 53 15.06 0.17 6.72
N LYS A 54 14.88 -0.01 8.03
CA LYS A 54 15.41 -1.18 8.76
C LYS A 54 14.63 -2.46 8.43
N LEU A 55 13.31 -2.36 8.28
CA LEU A 55 12.45 -3.51 7.97
C LEU A 55 12.61 -3.98 6.52
N HIS A 56 12.77 -3.06 5.56
CA HIS A 56 13.01 -3.37 4.15
C HIS A 56 14.22 -4.31 3.97
N ARG A 57 15.31 -4.07 4.73
CA ARG A 57 16.51 -4.94 4.70
C ARG A 57 16.23 -6.39 5.11
N ARG A 58 15.11 -6.67 5.80
CA ARG A 58 14.69 -8.01 6.20
C ARG A 58 13.89 -8.74 5.12
N LEU A 59 13.30 -8.01 4.16
CA LEU A 59 12.62 -8.59 2.99
C LEU A 59 13.62 -9.02 1.91
N THR A 60 14.66 -8.21 1.70
CA THR A 60 15.68 -8.50 0.70
C THR A 60 16.48 -9.74 1.13
N PRO A 61 16.59 -10.78 0.28
CA PRO A 61 17.47 -11.89 0.58
C PRO A 61 18.90 -11.37 0.76
N GLN A 62 19.53 -11.71 1.89
CA GLN A 62 20.99 -11.70 2.00
C GLN A 62 21.52 -12.78 1.05
N GLN A 63 21.60 -12.46 -0.24
CA GLN A 63 22.37 -13.23 -1.19
C GLN A 63 23.32 -12.25 -1.85
N GLU A 64 24.57 -12.38 -1.46
CA GLU A 64 25.72 -11.69 -2.02
C GLU A 64 25.92 -11.99 -3.52
N HIS A 65 25.16 -12.91 -4.15
CA HIS A 65 25.46 -13.46 -5.49
C HIS A 65 24.26 -13.54 -6.46
N GLY A 66 23.14 -12.85 -6.20
CA GLY A 66 22.07 -12.73 -7.20
C GLY A 66 22.34 -11.56 -8.16
N PRO A 67 22.11 -11.67 -9.48
CA PRO A 67 22.24 -10.53 -10.37
C PRO A 67 21.27 -9.43 -9.94
N CYS A 68 21.81 -8.24 -9.66
CA CYS A 68 21.00 -7.06 -9.36
C CYS A 68 19.98 -6.84 -10.48
N LYS A 69 18.68 -6.75 -10.12
CA LYS A 69 17.63 -6.46 -11.10
C LYS A 69 17.98 -5.20 -11.88
N THR A 70 17.89 -5.28 -13.20
CA THR A 70 18.13 -4.13 -14.08
C THR A 70 17.06 -3.06 -13.84
N LYS A 71 17.33 -1.80 -14.25
CA LYS A 71 16.33 -0.71 -14.17
C LYS A 71 15.01 -1.10 -14.86
N ARG A 72 15.11 -1.78 -16.01
CA ARG A 72 13.95 -2.30 -16.76
C ARG A 72 13.16 -3.34 -15.96
N GLN A 73 13.82 -4.28 -15.30
CA GLN A 73 13.17 -5.30 -14.48
C GLN A 73 12.51 -4.69 -13.24
N LYS A 74 13.10 -3.67 -12.62
CA LYS A 74 12.48 -2.93 -11.51
C LYS A 74 11.22 -2.20 -11.98
N LEU A 75 11.27 -1.54 -13.13
CA LEU A 75 10.11 -0.86 -13.70
C LEU A 75 9.01 -1.85 -14.13
N LEU A 76 9.37 -3.01 -14.67
CA LEU A 76 8.43 -4.10 -14.95
C LEU A 76 7.76 -4.62 -13.68
N GLN A 77 8.52 -4.76 -12.60
CA GLN A 77 7.97 -5.18 -11.32
C GLN A 77 6.99 -4.15 -10.75
N PHE A 78 7.33 -2.86 -10.84
CA PHE A 78 6.45 -1.77 -10.41
C PHE A 78 5.16 -1.73 -11.23
N THR A 79 5.27 -1.66 -12.56
CA THR A 79 4.10 -1.61 -13.44
C THR A 79 3.22 -2.86 -13.30
N GLY A 80 3.82 -4.04 -13.18
CA GLY A 80 3.08 -5.27 -12.93
C GLY A 80 2.36 -5.27 -11.57
N ALA A 81 3.02 -4.81 -10.51
CA ALA A 81 2.41 -4.69 -9.19
C ALA A 81 1.25 -3.70 -9.17
N PHE A 82 1.41 -2.53 -9.79
CA PHE A 82 0.33 -1.55 -9.89
C PHE A 82 -0.87 -2.11 -10.66
N LEU A 83 -0.65 -2.75 -11.81
CA LEU A 83 -1.74 -3.32 -12.62
C LEU A 83 -2.46 -4.46 -11.90
N ILE A 84 -1.72 -5.32 -11.19
CA ILE A 84 -2.32 -6.38 -10.35
C ILE A 84 -3.16 -5.74 -9.24
N PHE A 85 -2.64 -4.71 -8.58
CA PHE A 85 -3.37 -3.99 -7.54
C PHE A 85 -4.66 -3.39 -8.09
N PHE A 86 -4.56 -2.59 -9.16
CA PHE A 86 -5.69 -1.93 -9.82
C PHE A 86 -6.79 -2.92 -10.26
N LEU A 87 -6.41 -4.02 -10.93
CA LEU A 87 -7.39 -5.04 -11.35
C LEU A 87 -8.03 -5.73 -10.16
N GLY A 88 -7.24 -6.07 -9.14
CA GLY A 88 -7.76 -6.70 -7.93
C GLY A 88 -8.68 -5.77 -7.13
N SER A 89 -8.31 -4.50 -6.97
CA SER A 89 -9.14 -3.49 -6.30
C SER A 89 -10.44 -3.25 -7.05
N THR A 90 -10.41 -3.23 -8.39
CA THR A 90 -11.63 -3.16 -9.22
C THR A 90 -12.58 -4.32 -8.93
N VAL A 91 -12.06 -5.56 -8.89
CA VAL A 91 -12.87 -6.75 -8.57
C VAL A 91 -13.42 -6.67 -7.13
N ILE A 92 -12.61 -6.23 -6.17
CA ILE A 92 -13.03 -6.05 -4.77
C ILE A 92 -14.14 -5.00 -4.66
N ASN A 93 -14.01 -3.88 -5.37
CA ASN A 93 -15.00 -2.81 -5.36
C ASN A 93 -16.31 -3.28 -5.98
N ILE A 94 -16.27 -4.00 -7.11
CA ILE A 94 -17.48 -4.60 -7.73
C ILE A 94 -18.14 -5.61 -6.77
N TYR A 95 -17.35 -6.47 -6.13
CA TYR A 95 -17.90 -7.43 -5.16
C TYR A 95 -18.57 -6.71 -3.99
N SER A 96 -17.91 -5.69 -3.45
CA SER A 96 -18.39 -4.95 -2.27
C SER A 96 -19.64 -4.14 -2.61
N SER A 97 -19.70 -3.53 -3.80
CA SER A 97 -20.89 -2.81 -4.27
C SER A 97 -22.10 -3.70 -4.50
N MET A 98 -21.89 -4.97 -4.88
CA MET A 98 -22.95 -5.96 -5.04
C MET A 98 -23.40 -6.63 -3.74
N THR A 99 -22.54 -6.63 -2.72
CA THR A 99 -22.77 -7.38 -1.47
C THR A 99 -23.27 -6.48 -0.34
N PHE A 100 -22.84 -5.21 -0.33
CA PHE A 100 -23.13 -4.26 0.74
C PHE A 100 -23.84 -3.03 0.16
N ASP A 101 -25.15 -3.16 -0.08
CA ASP A 101 -25.97 -2.12 -0.72
C ASP A 101 -25.88 -0.75 -0.01
N GLU A 102 -25.91 -0.74 1.32
CA GLU A 102 -25.81 0.49 2.14
C GLU A 102 -24.40 1.12 2.09
N PHE A 103 -23.35 0.29 2.03
CA PHE A 103 -21.99 0.78 1.82
C PHE A 103 -21.85 1.36 0.41
N ASN A 104 -22.53 0.78 -0.59
CA ASN A 104 -22.47 1.26 -1.97
C ASN A 104 -23.25 2.57 -2.17
N SER A 105 -24.43 2.71 -1.56
CA SER A 105 -25.21 3.96 -1.63
C SER A 105 -24.48 5.13 -0.98
N ASP A 106 -23.70 4.84 0.07
CA ASP A 106 -22.88 5.81 0.77
C ASP A 106 -21.41 5.73 0.35
N TYR A 107 -21.00 4.97 -0.67
CA TYR A 107 -19.56 4.80 -0.99
C TYR A 107 -19.00 6.10 -1.56
N ASP A 108 -19.74 6.73 -2.47
CA ASP A 108 -19.41 8.06 -2.98
C ASP A 108 -19.41 9.09 -1.84
N GLN A 109 -20.33 8.95 -0.88
CA GLN A 109 -20.41 9.82 0.30
C GLN A 109 -19.33 9.50 1.36
N TYR A 110 -18.85 8.27 1.45
CA TYR A 110 -17.78 7.82 2.34
C TYR A 110 -16.43 8.25 1.77
N VAL A 111 -16.23 8.12 0.46
CA VAL A 111 -15.07 8.70 -0.22
C VAL A 111 -15.09 10.22 -0.05
N GLN A 112 -16.24 10.88 -0.24
CA GLN A 112 -16.44 12.29 0.09
C GLN A 112 -16.10 12.58 1.56
N THR A 113 -16.63 11.80 2.51
CA THR A 113 -16.46 12.05 3.95
C THR A 113 -15.05 11.71 4.43
N TYR A 114 -14.37 10.72 3.88
CA TYR A 114 -12.99 10.40 4.25
C TYR A 114 -12.02 11.52 3.81
N THR A 115 -12.29 12.13 2.65
CA THR A 115 -11.58 13.32 2.16
C THR A 115 -12.03 14.61 2.90
N GLU A 116 -13.32 14.75 3.20
CA GLU A 116 -13.91 15.91 3.90
C GLU A 116 -13.69 15.88 5.43
N THR A 117 -13.49 14.73 6.06
CA THR A 117 -13.21 14.65 7.52
C THR A 117 -11.85 15.29 7.84
N GLN A 118 -11.01 15.53 6.84
CA GLN A 118 -9.77 16.30 6.97
C GLN A 118 -9.88 17.77 6.53
N THR A 119 -11.02 18.20 5.97
CA THR A 119 -11.21 19.54 5.44
C THR A 119 -12.50 20.19 5.95
N TYR A 120 -12.32 21.20 6.78
CA TYR A 120 -13.37 22.09 7.27
C TYR A 120 -14.18 22.68 6.10
N GLN A 121 -15.46 22.32 5.96
CA GLN A 121 -16.43 23.07 5.14
C GLN A 121 -17.01 24.22 5.96
N GLU A 122 -16.48 25.43 5.75
CA GLU A 122 -17.19 26.64 6.14
C GLU A 122 -18.12 27.02 4.96
N GLU A 123 -19.44 26.88 5.16
CA GLU A 123 -20.45 27.36 4.22
C GLU A 123 -20.35 28.89 4.08
N GLU A 124 -19.61 29.36 3.08
CA GLU A 124 -19.53 30.79 2.78
C GLU A 124 -20.82 31.25 2.07
N LYS A 125 -21.73 31.85 2.86
CA LYS A 125 -22.88 32.58 2.37
C LYS A 125 -22.45 33.75 1.49
N GLY A 126 -22.65 33.56 0.18
CA GLY A 126 -22.92 34.58 -0.84
C GLY A 126 -22.55 36.03 -0.52
N THR A 127 -21.31 36.40 -0.83
CA THR A 127 -20.94 37.80 -1.10
C THR A 127 -20.25 37.90 -2.46
N ALA A 128 -20.56 38.96 -3.21
CA ALA A 128 -20.11 39.14 -4.59
C ALA A 128 -18.57 39.10 -4.70
N ALA A 129 -18.06 38.15 -5.49
CA ALA A 129 -16.64 37.84 -5.57
C ALA A 129 -15.79 39.03 -6.08
N THR A 130 -14.89 39.52 -5.24
CA THR A 130 -13.81 40.45 -5.64
C THR A 130 -12.64 39.67 -6.26
N ALA A 131 -11.71 40.35 -6.94
CA ALA A 131 -10.50 39.69 -7.44
C ALA A 131 -9.65 39.09 -6.29
N GLU A 132 -9.71 39.70 -5.11
CA GLU A 132 -9.08 39.23 -3.88
C GLU A 132 -9.76 37.94 -3.36
N SER A 133 -11.09 37.88 -3.36
CA SER A 133 -11.82 36.65 -2.95
C SER A 133 -11.56 35.47 -3.88
N LYS A 134 -11.32 35.71 -5.18
CA LYS A 134 -10.92 34.66 -6.13
C LYS A 134 -9.49 34.14 -5.88
N PHE A 135 -8.58 35.00 -5.43
CA PHE A 135 -7.22 34.58 -5.09
C PHE A 135 -7.19 33.72 -3.82
N TRP A 136 -7.91 34.14 -2.77
CA TRP A 136 -8.04 33.34 -1.54
C TRP A 136 -8.71 32.00 -1.81
N SER A 137 -9.84 31.98 -2.53
CA SER A 137 -10.50 30.74 -2.96
C SER A 137 -9.59 29.81 -3.78
N TYR A 138 -8.70 30.37 -4.62
CA TYR A 138 -7.72 29.58 -5.35
C TYR A 138 -6.63 29.00 -4.43
N MET A 139 -6.16 29.78 -3.46
CA MET A 139 -5.19 29.30 -2.47
C MET A 139 -5.78 28.23 -1.55
N ASP A 140 -7.02 28.41 -1.09
CA ASP A 140 -7.73 27.41 -0.29
C ASP A 140 -7.87 26.10 -1.07
N LYS A 141 -8.20 26.17 -2.37
CA LYS A 141 -8.25 24.98 -3.23
C LYS A 141 -6.88 24.30 -3.39
N ILE A 142 -5.79 25.07 -3.50
CA ILE A 142 -4.43 24.49 -3.52
C ILE A 142 -4.12 23.82 -2.18
N ASP A 143 -4.50 24.44 -1.07
CA ASP A 143 -4.21 23.93 0.27
C ASP A 143 -4.97 22.62 0.54
N THR A 144 -6.28 22.60 0.27
CA THR A 144 -7.13 21.40 0.37
C THR A 144 -6.55 20.25 -0.47
N ILE A 145 -6.33 20.49 -1.76
CA ILE A 145 -5.85 19.43 -2.65
C ILE A 145 -4.42 19.02 -2.30
N GLY A 146 -3.59 19.97 -1.90
CA GLY A 146 -2.23 19.70 -1.45
C GLY A 146 -2.19 18.84 -0.20
N ALA A 147 -3.09 19.08 0.76
CA ALA A 147 -3.25 18.28 1.96
C ALA A 147 -3.70 16.85 1.63
N ASP A 148 -4.66 16.66 0.73
CA ASP A 148 -5.12 15.34 0.31
C ASP A 148 -4.01 14.55 -0.41
N LEU A 149 -3.29 15.20 -1.32
CA LEU A 149 -2.14 14.56 -1.99
C LEU A 149 -1.02 14.21 -1.01
N TYR A 150 -0.82 15.02 0.05
CA TYR A 150 0.16 14.75 1.09
C TYR A 150 -0.26 13.55 1.94
N THR A 151 -1.53 13.48 2.34
CA THR A 151 -2.06 12.39 3.16
C THR A 151 -2.11 11.08 2.38
N ASP A 152 -2.48 11.09 1.10
CA ASP A 152 -2.37 9.92 0.20
C ASP A 152 -0.92 9.42 0.07
N ALA A 153 0.04 10.34 0.00
CA ALA A 153 1.45 9.98 -0.02
C ALA A 153 1.88 9.32 1.31
N LEU A 154 1.37 9.80 2.44
CA LEU A 154 1.62 9.22 3.76
C LEU A 154 0.90 7.89 3.98
N ALA A 155 -0.31 7.71 3.44
CA ALA A 155 -1.09 6.46 3.53
C ALA A 155 -0.30 5.26 2.98
N GLY A 156 0.51 5.47 1.93
CA GLY A 156 1.43 4.45 1.45
C GLY A 156 2.41 3.93 2.51
N LEU A 157 2.75 4.71 3.54
CA LEU A 157 3.62 4.29 4.63
C LEU A 157 2.94 3.33 5.62
N GLU A 158 1.63 3.12 5.53
CA GLU A 158 0.93 2.03 6.24
C GLU A 158 1.49 0.65 5.84
N GLU A 159 2.15 0.53 4.70
CA GLU A 159 2.85 -0.70 4.34
C GLU A 159 4.06 -0.99 5.25
N VAL A 160 4.63 0.04 5.90
CA VAL A 160 5.64 -0.12 6.96
C VAL A 160 4.98 -0.72 8.20
N TRP A 161 3.82 -0.20 8.59
CA TRP A 161 2.98 -0.74 9.66
C TRP A 161 2.64 -2.21 9.40
N ARG A 162 2.21 -2.55 8.17
CA ARG A 162 1.86 -3.93 7.78
C ARG A 162 3.05 -4.88 7.91
N LEU A 163 4.22 -4.49 7.39
CA LEU A 163 5.42 -5.30 7.49
C LEU A 163 5.86 -5.47 8.95
N ALA A 164 5.74 -4.43 9.77
CA ALA A 164 6.02 -4.50 11.20
C ALA A 164 5.11 -5.54 11.88
N TYR A 165 3.81 -5.49 11.62
CA TYR A 165 2.84 -6.46 12.12
C TYR A 165 3.17 -7.89 11.70
N ILE A 166 3.45 -8.14 10.42
CA ILE A 166 3.84 -9.48 9.92
C ILE A 166 5.02 -10.01 10.72
N ILE A 167 6.05 -9.19 10.94
CA ILE A 167 7.25 -9.60 11.69
C ILE A 167 6.92 -9.86 13.17
N LEU A 168 6.11 -9.02 13.82
CA LEU A 168 5.70 -9.21 15.21
C LEU A 168 4.90 -10.50 15.39
N ILE A 169 3.90 -10.75 14.53
CA ILE A 169 3.09 -11.97 14.55
C ILE A 169 3.97 -13.21 14.33
N LEU A 170 4.90 -13.15 13.36
CA LEU A 170 5.84 -14.25 13.14
C LEU A 170 6.77 -14.49 14.34
N ALA A 171 7.20 -13.42 15.03
CA ALA A 171 8.00 -13.55 16.24
C ALA A 171 7.21 -14.23 17.37
N VAL A 172 5.92 -13.90 17.51
CA VAL A 172 5.01 -14.57 18.44
C VAL A 172 4.84 -16.05 18.07
N PHE A 173 4.55 -16.37 16.79
CA PHE A 173 4.41 -17.75 16.35
C PHE A 173 5.68 -18.59 16.55
N LYS A 174 6.86 -18.02 16.27
CA LYS A 174 8.15 -18.67 16.52
C LYS A 174 8.34 -19.00 18.00
N LYS A 175 7.87 -18.13 18.90
CA LYS A 175 7.96 -18.32 20.36
C LYS A 175 6.93 -19.33 20.88
N LEU A 176 5.70 -19.27 20.40
CA LEU A 176 4.59 -20.13 20.87
C LEU A 176 4.63 -21.54 20.28
N PHE A 177 5.13 -21.70 19.04
CA PHE A 177 5.11 -22.97 18.31
C PHE A 177 6.51 -23.41 17.81
N PRO A 178 7.54 -23.51 18.67
CA PRO A 178 8.91 -23.77 18.24
C PRO A 178 9.07 -25.09 17.47
N LYS A 179 8.41 -26.17 17.91
CA LYS A 179 8.48 -27.48 17.25
C LYS A 179 7.96 -27.44 15.80
N ARG A 180 6.84 -26.77 15.57
CA ARG A 180 6.26 -26.58 14.21
C ARG A 180 7.08 -25.59 13.37
N TRP A 181 7.68 -24.60 14.03
CA TRP A 181 8.56 -23.65 13.37
C TRP A 181 9.84 -24.29 12.83
N GLU A 182 10.39 -25.24 13.58
CA GLU A 182 11.59 -26.01 13.23
C GLU A 182 11.32 -27.11 12.21
N SER A 183 10.11 -27.69 12.20
CA SER A 183 9.70 -28.73 11.23
C SER A 183 9.54 -28.22 9.79
N GLY A 184 9.75 -26.93 9.53
CA GLY A 184 9.78 -26.36 8.18
C GLY A 184 8.46 -25.80 7.67
N SER A 185 7.35 -25.89 8.40
CA SER A 185 6.03 -25.36 7.99
C SER A 185 5.89 -23.85 8.17
N ARG A 186 6.94 -23.09 7.85
CA ARG A 186 7.01 -21.64 8.11
C ARG A 186 6.06 -20.84 7.24
N ASP A 187 5.76 -21.33 6.04
CA ASP A 187 4.86 -20.65 5.10
C ASP A 187 3.43 -20.56 5.64
N VAL A 188 2.96 -21.55 6.41
CA VAL A 188 1.64 -21.50 7.07
C VAL A 188 1.56 -20.33 8.06
N PHE A 189 2.64 -20.11 8.83
CA PHE A 189 2.71 -18.97 9.75
C PHE A 189 2.77 -17.63 9.02
N LEU A 190 3.42 -17.57 7.86
CA LEU A 190 3.43 -16.37 7.03
C LEU A 190 2.05 -16.08 6.43
N MET A 191 1.35 -17.10 5.93
CA MET A 191 -0.01 -16.95 5.42
C MET A 191 -0.99 -16.54 6.51
N ALA A 192 -0.86 -17.11 7.71
CA ALA A 192 -1.65 -16.70 8.87
C ALA A 192 -1.35 -15.25 9.27
N ALA A 193 -0.07 -14.85 9.29
CA ALA A 193 0.31 -13.47 9.57
C ALA A 193 -0.28 -12.51 8.54
N LEU A 194 -0.13 -12.82 7.25
CA LEU A 194 -0.73 -12.05 6.15
C LEU A 194 -2.24 -11.88 6.36
N PHE A 195 -2.96 -12.98 6.59
CA PHE A 195 -4.41 -12.98 6.82
C PHE A 195 -4.82 -12.08 7.99
N TRP A 196 -4.17 -12.20 9.15
CA TRP A 196 -4.47 -11.35 10.30
C TRP A 196 -4.17 -9.88 10.04
N THR A 197 -3.05 -9.57 9.39
CA THR A 197 -2.71 -8.18 9.05
C THR A 197 -3.69 -7.56 8.06
N SER A 198 -4.29 -8.36 7.18
CA SER A 198 -5.34 -7.89 6.27
C SER A 198 -6.60 -7.50 7.04
N ILE A 199 -7.01 -8.31 8.02
CA ILE A 199 -8.17 -7.97 8.87
C ILE A 199 -7.90 -6.68 9.65
N PHE A 200 -6.73 -6.54 10.28
CA PHE A 200 -6.38 -5.32 11.02
C PHE A 200 -6.36 -4.10 10.11
N PHE A 201 -5.83 -4.23 8.90
CA PHE A 201 -5.81 -3.14 7.93
C PHE A 201 -7.24 -2.66 7.60
N GLY A 202 -8.18 -3.59 7.41
CA GLY A 202 -9.59 -3.23 7.21
C GLY A 202 -10.25 -2.57 8.43
N ILE A 203 -9.91 -3.01 9.65
CA ILE A 203 -10.40 -2.39 10.88
C ILE A 203 -9.87 -0.96 11.03
N ASP A 204 -8.59 -0.74 10.75
CA ASP A 204 -7.90 0.54 10.91
C ASP A 204 -8.54 1.64 10.04
N HIS A 205 -8.96 1.28 8.83
CA HIS A 205 -9.69 2.17 7.91
C HIS A 205 -11.10 2.54 8.38
N THR A 206 -11.53 2.05 9.53
CA THR A 206 -12.80 2.45 10.18
C THR A 206 -12.58 3.08 11.55
N LEU A 207 -11.33 3.28 11.98
CA LEU A 207 -11.01 3.81 13.31
C LEU A 207 -11.06 5.33 13.37
N ASP A 208 -10.94 6.05 12.27
CA ASP A 208 -10.90 7.51 12.26
C ASP A 208 -12.28 8.18 12.26
N THR A 209 -13.32 7.43 11.87
CA THR A 209 -14.69 7.93 11.69
C THR A 209 -15.73 7.02 12.35
N GLU A 210 -16.80 7.63 12.88
CA GLU A 210 -17.95 6.88 13.40
C GLU A 210 -18.95 6.59 12.28
N GLN A 211 -19.36 5.33 12.13
CA GLN A 211 -20.17 4.87 11.01
C GLN A 211 -21.19 3.84 11.47
N ALA A 212 -22.32 3.77 10.76
CA ALA A 212 -23.30 2.71 10.95
C ALA A 212 -22.65 1.33 10.76
N TRP A 213 -23.13 0.33 11.51
CA TRP A 213 -22.51 -1.00 11.53
C TRP A 213 -22.42 -1.66 10.15
N THR A 214 -23.45 -1.45 9.32
CA THR A 214 -23.54 -1.98 7.95
C THR A 214 -22.48 -1.39 7.03
N ILE A 215 -22.31 -0.06 7.05
CA ILE A 215 -21.24 0.65 6.33
C ILE A 215 -19.87 0.19 6.84
N LYS A 216 -19.70 0.16 8.16
CA LYS A 216 -18.44 -0.24 8.81
C LYS A 216 -17.99 -1.64 8.39
N ILE A 217 -18.90 -2.61 8.33
CA ILE A 217 -18.57 -3.98 7.90
C ILE A 217 -18.21 -4.02 6.41
N GLY A 218 -18.92 -3.27 5.56
CA GLY A 218 -18.59 -3.10 4.15
C GLY A 218 -17.17 -2.55 3.95
N SER A 219 -16.82 -1.49 4.70
CA SER A 219 -15.48 -0.89 4.70
C SER A 219 -14.42 -1.89 5.16
N ILE A 220 -14.63 -2.56 6.30
CA ILE A 220 -13.68 -3.57 6.81
C ILE A 220 -13.41 -4.66 5.76
N VAL A 221 -14.46 -5.20 5.14
CA VAL A 221 -14.32 -6.26 4.13
C VAL A 221 -13.58 -5.74 2.89
N THR A 222 -13.94 -4.55 2.41
CA THR A 222 -13.31 -3.92 1.24
C THR A 222 -11.81 -3.71 1.48
N PHE A 223 -11.47 -2.97 2.54
CA PHE A 223 -10.09 -2.63 2.85
C PHE A 223 -9.28 -3.84 3.30
N ALA A 224 -9.87 -4.83 3.99
CA ALA A 224 -9.15 -6.06 4.32
C ALA A 224 -8.73 -6.82 3.05
N ASN A 225 -9.58 -6.86 2.02
CA ASN A 225 -9.22 -7.48 0.75
C ASN A 225 -8.14 -6.67 -0.01
N MET A 226 -8.22 -5.33 0.00
CA MET A 226 -7.17 -4.49 -0.57
C MET A 226 -5.84 -4.67 0.17
N GLY A 227 -5.87 -4.69 1.50
CA GLY A 227 -4.71 -4.94 2.34
C GLY A 227 -4.12 -6.34 2.15
N PHE A 228 -4.96 -7.35 1.88
CA PHE A 228 -4.51 -8.67 1.46
C PHE A 228 -3.76 -8.63 0.12
N LEU A 229 -4.28 -7.89 -0.86
CA LEU A 229 -3.63 -7.72 -2.16
C LEU A 229 -2.28 -7.00 -2.03
N PHE A 230 -2.20 -5.91 -1.25
CA PHE A 230 -0.93 -5.24 -0.93
C PHE A 230 0.04 -6.18 -0.21
N GLY A 231 -0.44 -6.97 0.75
CA GLY A 231 0.38 -7.95 1.43
C GLY A 231 0.93 -9.04 0.50
N ILE A 232 0.13 -9.54 -0.45
CA ILE A 232 0.61 -10.44 -1.51
C ILE A 232 1.67 -9.74 -2.36
N ILE A 233 1.42 -8.50 -2.81
CA ILE A 233 2.37 -7.71 -3.61
C ILE A 233 3.67 -7.49 -2.84
N LEU A 234 3.62 -7.20 -1.55
CA LEU A 234 4.79 -7.04 -0.69
C LEU A 234 5.63 -8.32 -0.63
N LEU A 235 5.00 -9.48 -0.42
CA LEU A 235 5.69 -10.77 -0.32
C LEU A 235 6.19 -11.26 -1.69
N TRP A 236 5.44 -11.01 -2.76
CA TRP A 236 5.82 -11.33 -4.14
C TRP A 236 7.00 -10.47 -4.59
N THR A 237 6.91 -9.15 -4.39
CA THR A 237 7.94 -8.23 -4.86
C THR A 237 9.17 -8.19 -3.97
N ARG A 238 8.99 -8.53 -2.68
CA ARG A 238 9.98 -8.42 -1.61
C ARG A 238 10.56 -7.01 -1.51
N ASN A 239 9.76 -6.00 -1.82
CA ASN A 239 10.20 -4.61 -1.87
C ASN A 239 9.15 -3.70 -1.22
N LEU A 240 9.36 -3.40 0.07
CA LEU A 240 8.53 -2.47 0.83
C LEU A 240 8.25 -1.15 0.09
N TRP A 241 9.30 -0.49 -0.41
CA TRP A 241 9.16 0.83 -1.05
C TRP A 241 8.39 0.78 -2.37
N LEU A 242 8.41 -0.36 -3.05
CA LEU A 242 7.57 -0.55 -4.22
C LEU A 242 6.10 -0.65 -3.82
N THR A 243 5.78 -1.40 -2.77
CA THR A 243 4.40 -1.47 -2.27
C THR A 243 3.92 -0.11 -1.76
N VAL A 244 4.74 0.61 -0.98
CA VAL A 244 4.48 2.00 -0.55
C VAL A 244 4.15 2.87 -1.77
N LEU A 245 4.98 2.83 -2.80
CA LEU A 245 4.78 3.64 -4.00
C LEU A 245 3.51 3.25 -4.77
N VAL A 246 3.18 1.96 -4.86
CA VAL A 246 1.95 1.50 -5.52
C VAL A 246 0.72 1.97 -4.74
N HIS A 247 0.76 1.88 -3.41
CA HIS A 247 -0.31 2.35 -2.53
C HIS A 247 -0.51 3.87 -2.68
N SER A 248 0.53 4.67 -2.43
CA SER A 248 0.45 6.13 -2.55
C SER A 248 -0.01 6.58 -3.94
N LEU A 249 0.49 5.97 -5.02
CA LEU A 249 0.10 6.39 -6.37
C LEU A 249 -1.34 6.02 -6.69
N TYR A 250 -1.85 4.91 -6.16
CA TYR A 250 -3.24 4.54 -6.35
C TYR A 250 -4.14 5.58 -5.69
N ASP A 251 -3.88 5.90 -4.42
CA ASP A 251 -4.67 6.86 -3.65
C ASP A 251 -4.60 8.26 -4.27
N ILE A 252 -3.40 8.74 -4.61
CA ILE A 252 -3.22 10.00 -5.35
C ILE A 252 -4.04 10.01 -6.64
N THR A 253 -4.04 8.92 -7.42
CA THR A 253 -4.84 8.88 -8.65
C THR A 253 -6.34 8.85 -8.39
N ALA A 254 -6.78 8.27 -7.27
CA ALA A 254 -8.18 8.32 -6.85
C ALA A 254 -8.57 9.76 -6.47
N THR A 255 -7.73 10.45 -5.71
CA THR A 255 -7.90 11.88 -5.37
C THR A 255 -7.87 12.79 -6.60
N LEU A 256 -7.00 12.52 -7.57
CA LEU A 256 -7.02 13.24 -8.85
C LEU A 256 -8.30 12.96 -9.66
N SER A 257 -8.82 11.74 -9.56
CA SER A 257 -10.10 11.39 -10.18
C SER A 257 -11.25 12.17 -9.56
N TRP A 258 -11.14 12.47 -8.27
CA TRP A 258 -12.11 13.26 -7.53
C TRP A 258 -12.09 14.74 -7.92
N TYR A 259 -10.90 15.35 -7.96
CA TYR A 259 -10.79 16.81 -8.11
C TYR A 259 -10.68 17.33 -9.54
N TYR A 260 -10.17 16.54 -10.48
CA TYR A 260 -9.72 17.07 -11.77
C TYR A 260 -10.15 16.29 -12.99
N VAL A 261 -9.99 14.97 -12.98
CA VAL A 261 -10.14 14.16 -14.20
C VAL A 261 -10.90 12.89 -13.87
N ASP A 262 -12.19 12.85 -14.21
CA ASP A 262 -12.97 11.61 -14.13
C ASP A 262 -12.19 10.45 -14.77
N TYR A 263 -12.18 9.31 -14.09
CA TYR A 263 -11.45 8.11 -14.50
C TYR A 263 -9.91 8.26 -14.51
N ALA A 264 -9.34 9.16 -13.69
CA ALA A 264 -7.88 9.34 -13.63
C ALA A 264 -7.14 8.04 -13.31
N VAL A 265 -7.70 7.21 -12.42
CA VAL A 265 -7.13 5.91 -12.03
C VAL A 265 -7.05 4.98 -13.24
N GLU A 266 -8.13 4.86 -14.02
CA GLU A 266 -8.23 4.02 -15.21
C GLU A 266 -7.32 4.52 -16.33
N LEU A 267 -7.26 5.83 -16.56
CA LEU A 267 -6.37 6.45 -17.54
C LEU A 267 -4.90 6.19 -17.18
N PHE A 268 -4.54 6.35 -15.91
CA PHE A 268 -3.19 6.06 -15.41
C PHE A 268 -2.84 4.57 -15.55
N ALA A 269 -3.76 3.68 -15.16
CA ALA A 269 -3.60 2.23 -15.32
C ALA A 269 -3.45 1.84 -16.81
N GLY A 270 -4.25 2.44 -17.71
CA GLY A 270 -4.15 2.23 -19.14
C GLY A 270 -2.79 2.66 -19.71
N GLY A 271 -2.28 3.83 -19.28
CA GLY A 271 -0.92 4.28 -19.61
C GLY A 271 0.15 3.32 -19.11
N LEU A 272 0.05 2.85 -17.86
CA LEU A 272 0.97 1.87 -17.28
C LEU A 272 0.91 0.51 -17.98
N LEU A 273 -0.25 0.08 -18.47
CA LEU A 273 -0.40 -1.15 -19.25
C LEU A 273 0.40 -1.07 -20.55
N VAL A 274 0.29 0.03 -21.29
CA VAL A 274 1.07 0.26 -22.51
C VAL A 274 2.58 0.23 -22.21
N VAL A 275 3.01 0.93 -21.15
CA VAL A 275 4.41 0.92 -20.72
C VAL A 275 4.85 -0.50 -20.33
N HIS A 276 4.04 -1.23 -19.56
CA HIS A 276 4.32 -2.60 -19.13
C HIS A 276 4.53 -3.52 -20.34
N MET A 277 3.62 -3.47 -21.33
CA MET A 277 3.72 -4.25 -22.56
C MET A 277 5.01 -3.95 -23.32
N ILE A 278 5.36 -2.67 -23.51
CA ILE A 278 6.59 -2.28 -24.21
C ILE A 278 7.82 -2.82 -23.48
N LEU A 279 7.89 -2.65 -22.16
CA LEU A 279 9.01 -3.12 -21.36
C LEU A 279 9.12 -4.65 -21.39
N PHE A 280 7.98 -5.35 -21.34
CA PHE A 280 7.93 -6.80 -21.32
C PHE A 280 8.41 -7.38 -22.64
N LEU A 281 7.95 -6.83 -23.77
CA LEU A 281 8.42 -7.23 -25.10
C LEU A 281 9.93 -7.00 -25.28
N LYS A 282 10.45 -5.87 -24.77
CA LYS A 282 11.90 -5.57 -24.80
C LYS A 282 12.70 -6.53 -23.92
N GLU A 283 12.21 -6.87 -22.73
CA GLU A 283 12.86 -7.85 -21.83
C GLU A 283 12.88 -9.24 -22.46
N LYS A 284 11.74 -9.71 -22.97
CA LYS A 284 11.62 -11.01 -23.66
C LYS A 284 12.53 -11.09 -24.89
N SER A 285 12.64 -10.01 -25.67
CA SER A 285 13.54 -9.97 -26.83
C SER A 285 15.01 -9.99 -26.44
N ALA A 286 15.38 -9.29 -25.36
CA ALA A 286 16.75 -9.29 -24.85
C ALA A 286 17.16 -10.67 -24.31
N GLN A 287 16.27 -11.36 -23.59
CA GLN A 287 16.51 -12.71 -23.10
C GLN A 287 16.73 -13.70 -24.25
N LYS A 288 15.90 -13.65 -25.31
CA LYS A 288 16.09 -14.47 -26.51
C LYS A 288 17.47 -14.28 -27.13
N ARG A 289 17.95 -13.03 -27.28
CA ARG A 289 19.27 -12.71 -27.85
C ARG A 289 20.45 -13.24 -27.02
N ILE A 290 20.27 -13.45 -25.71
CA ILE A 290 21.31 -14.00 -24.83
C ILE A 290 21.34 -15.53 -24.89
N HIS A 291 20.19 -16.19 -25.11
CA HIS A 291 20.11 -17.64 -25.19
C HIS A 291 20.50 -18.21 -26.56
N THR A 292 20.23 -17.51 -27.68
CA THR A 292 20.59 -17.98 -29.04
C THR A 292 22.09 -18.25 -29.26
N PRO A 293 23.04 -17.45 -28.73
CA PRO A 293 24.48 -17.74 -28.85
C PRO A 293 24.93 -18.97 -28.04
N LEU A 294 24.28 -19.27 -26.90
CA LEU A 294 24.65 -20.40 -26.04
C LEU A 294 24.25 -21.74 -26.67
N GLU A 295 23.06 -21.83 -27.26
CA GLU A 295 22.63 -23.03 -28.00
C GLU A 295 23.50 -23.30 -29.24
N GLN A 296 23.99 -22.26 -29.92
CA GLN A 296 24.90 -22.42 -31.07
C GLN A 296 26.32 -22.87 -30.65
N THR A 297 26.75 -22.53 -29.43
CA THR A 297 28.06 -22.93 -28.91
C THR A 297 28.04 -24.37 -28.40
N GLU A 298 26.97 -24.78 -27.71
CA GLU A 298 26.77 -26.18 -27.28
C GLU A 298 26.55 -27.12 -28.47
N ALA A 299 25.77 -26.71 -29.49
CA ALA A 299 25.58 -27.52 -30.69
C ALA A 299 26.87 -27.66 -31.53
N GLY A 300 27.77 -26.67 -31.48
CA GLY A 300 29.08 -26.73 -32.13
C GLY A 300 30.08 -27.66 -31.43
N GLN A 301 30.03 -27.75 -30.10
CA GLN A 301 30.91 -28.63 -29.31
C GLN A 301 30.48 -30.10 -29.31
N ILE A 302 29.22 -30.41 -29.65
CA ILE A 302 28.73 -31.79 -29.80
C ILE A 302 29.03 -32.33 -31.22
N ALA A 303 29.40 -31.46 -32.16
CA ALA A 303 29.65 -31.80 -33.56
C ALA A 303 31.15 -31.99 -33.91
N GLU A 304 32.06 -31.81 -32.94
CA GLU A 304 33.50 -32.17 -33.03
C GLU A 304 33.78 -33.49 -32.28
#